data_AF-A0A2G6EJ49-F1
#
_entry.id   AF-A0A2G6EJ49-F1
#
_cell.length_a   1.000
_cell.length_b   1.000
_cell.length_c   1.000
_cell.angle_alpha   90.00
_cell.angle_beta   90.00
_cell.angle_gamma   90.00
#
_symmetry.space_group_name_H-M   'P 1'
#
loop_
_entity.id
_entity.type
_entity.pdbx_description
1 polymer ?
#
loop_
_entity_poly.entity_id
_entity_poly.type
_entity_poly.pdbx_seq_one_letter_code
_entity_poly.pdbx_strand_id
1 'polypeptide(L)'
;MSHSSSFLNEVGKPLVRVVLRQIRFPTLLRGIFEGAVLGCVFLAAGHSVLGIAVRDLLSPMVPSVVLVLLSLVLSGVYRTDITNSIMNIYVHAAYGFVLYAIAFVPLVLMTIPELANGRFLFFFLFFAFFAFSTVSPLMSGTDFLDGGGRRKN
;
A
#
# COMPACT_ATOMS: atom_id res chain seq x y z
N MET A 1 11.36 -11.47 36.32
CA MET A 1 10.41 -11.24 35.20
C MET A 1 10.01 -9.77 34.99
N SER A 2 10.61 -8.75 35.65
CA SER A 2 10.25 -7.32 35.46
C SER A 2 11.12 -6.53 34.47
N HIS A 3 12.19 -7.13 33.91
CA HIS A 3 13.10 -6.42 32.99
C HIS A 3 12.64 -6.38 31.52
N SER A 4 11.71 -7.26 31.11
CA SER A 4 11.23 -7.30 29.72
C SER A 4 10.23 -6.17 29.41
N SER A 5 9.42 -5.77 30.39
CA SER A 5 8.42 -4.70 30.23
C SER A 5 9.01 -3.29 30.27
N SER A 6 10.18 -3.07 30.91
CA SER A 6 10.85 -1.77 30.87
C SER A 6 11.59 -1.54 29.55
N PHE A 7 12.25 -2.57 29.01
CA PHE A 7 12.98 -2.48 27.74
C PHE A 7 12.06 -2.24 26.54
N LEU A 8 10.89 -2.89 26.51
CA LEU A 8 9.85 -2.65 25.49
C LEU A 8 9.26 -1.22 25.59
N ASN A 9 9.20 -0.65 26.79
CA ASN A 9 8.71 0.72 26.99
C ASN A 9 9.75 1.79 26.62
N GLU A 10 11.04 1.53 26.84
CA GLU A 10 12.12 2.46 26.47
C GLU A 10 12.44 2.45 24.97
N VAL A 11 12.36 1.31 24.30
CA VAL A 11 12.53 1.21 22.85
C VAL A 11 11.24 1.54 22.11
N GLY A 12 10.08 1.19 22.66
CA GLY A 12 8.78 1.39 22.01
C GLY A 12 8.40 2.85 21.85
N LYS A 13 8.63 3.70 22.85
CA LYS A 13 8.32 5.15 22.77
C LYS A 13 9.06 5.91 21.66
N PRO A 14 10.39 5.77 21.49
CA PRO A 14 11.09 6.41 20.38
C PRO A 14 10.70 5.80 19.03
N LEU A 15 10.47 4.49 18.95
CA LEU A 15 10.10 3.82 17.71
C LEU A 15 8.70 4.23 17.23
N VAL A 16 7.72 4.33 18.14
CA VAL A 16 6.39 4.87 17.85
C VAL A 16 6.49 6.33 17.39
N ARG A 17 7.33 7.15 18.02
CA ARG A 17 7.53 8.55 17.61
C ARG A 17 8.15 8.66 16.21
N VAL A 18 9.05 7.74 15.85
CA VAL A 18 9.65 7.67 14.50
C VAL A 18 8.60 7.24 13.47
N VAL A 19 7.82 6.21 13.76
CA VAL A 19 6.73 5.73 12.87
C VAL A 19 5.67 6.82 12.68
N LEU A 20 5.23 7.48 13.76
CA LEU A 20 4.26 8.58 13.67
C LEU A 20 4.78 9.76 12.84
N ARG A 21 6.09 10.03 12.85
CA ARG A 21 6.71 11.05 11.99
C ARG A 21 6.84 10.61 10.53
N GLN A 22 6.80 9.31 10.25
CA GLN A 22 6.82 8.77 8.88
C GLN A 22 5.44 8.79 8.22
N ILE A 23 4.37 8.81 9.03
CA ILE A 23 2.98 8.79 8.55
C ILE A 23 2.60 10.15 7.98
N ARG A 24 2.33 10.17 6.68
CA ARG A 24 1.65 11.28 6.01
C ARG A 24 0.52 10.74 5.17
N PHE A 25 -0.66 11.33 5.32
CA PHE A 25 -1.82 10.93 4.55
C PHE A 25 -1.80 11.56 3.15
N PRO A 26 -2.27 10.84 2.12
CA PRO A 26 -2.47 11.41 0.81
C PRO A 26 -3.57 12.48 0.85
N THR A 27 -3.65 13.30 -0.20
CA THR A 27 -4.83 14.12 -0.43
C THR A 27 -6.04 13.21 -0.68
N LEU A 28 -7.25 13.70 -0.36
CA LEU A 28 -8.48 12.92 -0.49
C LEU A 28 -8.69 12.42 -1.93
N LEU A 29 -8.46 13.27 -2.94
CA LEU A 29 -8.56 12.89 -4.36
C LEU A 29 -7.56 11.80 -4.74
N ARG A 30 -6.32 11.88 -4.26
CA ARG A 30 -5.30 10.87 -4.52
C ARG A 30 -5.67 9.53 -3.90
N GLY A 31 -6.15 9.54 -2.65
CA GLY A 31 -6.62 8.33 -1.96
C GLY A 31 -7.83 7.68 -2.65
N ILE A 32 -8.80 8.49 -3.11
CA ILE A 32 -9.95 7.98 -3.88
C ILE A 32 -9.48 7.36 -5.20
N PHE A 33 -8.59 8.03 -5.93
CA PHE A 33 -8.14 7.53 -7.23
C PHE A 33 -7.31 6.24 -7.10
N GLU A 34 -6.33 6.22 -6.20
CA GLU A 34 -5.54 5.02 -5.90
C GLU A 34 -6.45 3.88 -5.42
N GLY A 35 -7.40 4.17 -4.53
CA GLY A 35 -8.37 3.19 -4.05
C GLY A 35 -9.29 2.66 -5.15
N ALA A 36 -9.76 3.51 -6.06
CA ALA A 36 -10.61 3.11 -7.18
C ALA A 36 -9.87 2.20 -8.16
N VAL A 37 -8.62 2.54 -8.52
CA VAL A 37 -7.81 1.70 -9.43
C VAL A 37 -7.63 0.31 -8.82
N LEU A 38 -7.34 0.22 -7.53
CA LEU A 38 -7.12 -1.07 -6.86
C LEU A 38 -8.40 -1.85 -6.66
N GLY A 39 -9.49 -1.16 -6.37
CA GLY A 39 -10.82 -1.76 -6.38
C GLY A 39 -11.11 -2.41 -7.73
N CYS A 40 -10.87 -1.70 -8.82
CA CYS A 40 -11.03 -2.24 -10.17
C CYS A 40 -10.13 -3.46 -10.42
N VAL A 41 -8.85 -3.41 -10.02
CA VAL A 41 -7.92 -4.55 -10.17
C VAL A 41 -8.40 -5.76 -9.35
N PHE A 42 -8.85 -5.55 -8.12
CA PHE A 42 -9.38 -6.62 -7.26
C PHE A 42 -10.63 -7.27 -7.87
N LEU A 43 -11.60 -6.46 -8.29
CA LEU A 43 -12.84 -6.95 -8.90
C LEU A 43 -12.54 -7.68 -10.22
N ALA A 44 -11.67 -7.12 -11.07
CA ALA A 44 -11.28 -7.73 -12.33
C ALA A 44 -10.57 -9.07 -12.11
N ALA A 45 -9.62 -9.14 -11.18
CA ALA A 45 -8.92 -10.39 -10.84
C ALA A 45 -9.87 -11.42 -10.24
N GLY A 46 -10.74 -11.02 -9.30
CA GLY A 46 -11.68 -11.93 -8.66
C GLY A 46 -12.69 -12.49 -9.66
N HIS A 47 -13.24 -11.64 -10.53
CA HIS A 47 -14.20 -12.08 -11.53
C HIS A 47 -13.55 -12.95 -12.62
N SER A 48 -12.40 -12.56 -13.16
CA SER A 48 -11.75 -13.29 -14.26
C SER A 48 -11.07 -14.59 -13.84
N VAL A 49 -10.50 -14.65 -12.63
CA VAL A 49 -9.75 -15.82 -12.16
C VAL A 49 -10.63 -16.81 -11.39
N LEU A 50 -11.56 -16.31 -10.57
CA LEU A 50 -12.41 -17.15 -9.71
C LEU A 50 -13.84 -17.31 -10.23
N GLY A 51 -14.27 -16.49 -11.19
CA GLY A 51 -15.64 -16.51 -11.70
C GLY A 51 -16.68 -15.98 -10.71
N ILE A 52 -16.24 -15.36 -9.60
CA ILE A 52 -17.15 -14.82 -8.58
C ILE A 52 -17.86 -13.58 -9.14
N ALA A 53 -19.14 -13.41 -8.80
CA ALA A 53 -19.88 -12.23 -9.23
C ALA A 53 -19.31 -10.96 -8.58
N VAL A 54 -19.26 -9.86 -9.35
CA VAL A 54 -18.71 -8.56 -8.89
C VAL A 54 -19.37 -8.10 -7.59
N ARG A 55 -20.68 -8.34 -7.43
CA ARG A 55 -21.43 -7.98 -6.23
C ARG A 55 -20.86 -8.63 -4.97
N ASP A 56 -20.48 -9.90 -5.06
CA ASP A 56 -19.98 -10.67 -3.91
C ASP A 56 -18.53 -10.29 -3.58
N LEU A 57 -17.80 -9.74 -4.55
CA LEU A 57 -16.45 -9.21 -4.37
C LEU A 57 -16.41 -7.79 -3.77
N LEU A 58 -17.51 -7.03 -3.75
CA LEU A 58 -17.53 -5.67 -3.20
C LEU A 58 -17.18 -5.65 -1.71
N SER A 59 -17.75 -6.59 -0.94
CA SER A 59 -17.50 -6.69 0.51
C SER A 59 -16.02 -6.94 0.83
N PRO A 60 -15.33 -7.96 0.26
CA PRO A 60 -13.91 -8.20 0.51
C PRO A 60 -12.96 -7.21 -0.19
N MET A 61 -13.42 -6.50 -1.22
CA MET A 61 -12.64 -5.44 -1.88
C MET A 61 -12.35 -4.28 -0.91
N VAL A 62 -13.35 -3.82 -0.15
CA VAL A 62 -13.21 -2.67 0.76
C VAL A 62 -12.06 -2.83 1.76
N PRO A 63 -11.99 -3.90 2.58
CA PRO A 63 -10.89 -4.08 3.52
C PRO A 63 -9.55 -4.25 2.81
N SER A 64 -9.53 -4.86 1.61
CA SER A 64 -8.32 -5.00 0.80
C SER A 64 -7.77 -3.64 0.35
N VAL A 65 -8.64 -2.75 -0.13
CA VAL A 65 -8.29 -1.38 -0.53
C VAL A 65 -7.85 -0.54 0.67
N VAL A 66 -8.55 -0.64 1.81
CA VAL A 66 -8.13 0.06 3.03
C VAL A 66 -6.76 -0.42 3.49
N LEU A 67 -6.53 -1.73 3.52
CA LEU A 67 -5.27 -2.32 3.97
C LEU A 67 -4.09 -1.84 3.13
N VAL A 68 -4.26 -1.74 1.82
CA VAL A 68 -3.17 -1.30 0.96
C VAL A 68 -2.94 0.21 1.01
N LEU A 69 -3.99 1.03 1.11
CA LEU A 69 -3.83 2.47 1.35
C LEU A 69 -3.09 2.71 2.68
N LEU A 70 -3.40 1.95 3.73
CA LEU A 70 -2.66 2.00 5.00
C LEU A 70 -1.20 1.58 4.83
N SER A 71 -0.92 0.56 4.03
CA SER A 71 0.43 0.08 3.77
C SER A 71 1.27 1.12 3.00
N LEU A 72 0.66 1.88 2.09
CA LEU A 72 1.30 3.02 1.41
C LEU A 72 1.55 4.19 2.36
N VAL A 73 0.60 4.48 3.27
CA VAL A 73 0.81 5.48 4.32
C VAL A 73 1.99 5.09 5.21
N LEU A 74 2.07 3.82 5.61
CA LEU A 74 3.16 3.29 6.44
C LEU A 74 4.49 3.24 5.71
N SER A 75 4.51 3.02 4.40
CA SER A 75 5.74 3.08 3.61
C SER A 75 6.27 4.50 3.47
N GLY A 76 5.46 5.52 3.73
CA GLY A 76 5.86 6.93 3.65
C GLY A 76 5.91 7.47 2.22
N VAL A 77 5.29 6.78 1.24
CA VAL A 77 5.29 7.20 -0.18
C VAL A 77 4.69 8.60 -0.40
N TYR A 78 3.84 9.07 0.53
CA TYR A 78 3.20 10.37 0.48
C TYR A 78 4.00 11.50 1.14
N ARG A 79 5.20 11.22 1.67
CA ARG A 79 6.04 12.24 2.28
C ARG A 79 6.65 13.16 1.23
N THR A 80 6.69 14.46 1.51
CA THR A 80 7.20 15.46 0.56
C THR A 80 8.65 15.24 0.15
N ASP A 81 9.50 14.77 1.05
CA ASP A 81 10.90 14.45 0.74
C ASP A 81 11.04 13.25 -0.21
N ILE A 82 10.06 12.35 -0.20
CA ILE A 82 9.99 11.18 -1.09
C ILE A 82 9.34 11.56 -2.41
N THR A 83 8.24 12.31 -2.37
CA THR A 83 7.51 12.75 -3.56
C THR A 83 8.26 13.78 -4.40
N ASN A 84 9.49 14.17 -4.05
CA ASN A 84 10.33 15.04 -4.90
C ASN A 84 11.21 14.23 -5.87
N SER A 85 11.24 12.90 -5.76
CA SER A 85 12.04 12.03 -6.63
C SER A 85 11.21 10.84 -7.07
N ILE A 86 11.07 10.68 -8.38
CA ILE A 86 10.37 9.53 -8.99
C ILE A 86 10.97 8.21 -8.53
N MET A 87 12.30 8.12 -8.44
CA MET A 87 12.98 6.92 -7.97
C MET A 87 12.60 6.59 -6.52
N ASN A 88 12.52 7.60 -5.66
CA ASN A 88 12.11 7.40 -4.26
C ASN A 88 10.64 6.97 -4.18
N ILE A 89 9.76 7.53 -5.02
CA ILE A 89 8.37 7.11 -5.10
C ILE A 89 8.28 5.62 -5.49
N TYR A 90 9.04 5.17 -6.48
CA TYR A 90 9.08 3.74 -6.85
C TYR A 90 9.54 2.85 -5.71
N VAL A 91 10.62 3.22 -5.02
CA VAL A 91 11.16 2.45 -3.89
C VAL A 91 10.15 2.37 -2.74
N HIS A 92 9.55 3.50 -2.35
CA HIS A 92 8.58 3.53 -1.26
C HIS A 92 7.23 2.91 -1.63
N ALA A 93 6.82 2.97 -2.90
CA ALA A 93 5.67 2.23 -3.40
C ALA A 93 5.93 0.71 -3.36
N ALA A 94 7.13 0.27 -3.72
CA ALA A 94 7.53 -1.14 -3.61
C ALA A 94 7.52 -1.62 -2.16
N TYR A 95 8.02 -0.82 -1.21
CA TYR A 95 7.91 -1.15 0.23
C TYR A 95 6.46 -1.23 0.70
N GLY A 96 5.61 -0.29 0.28
CA GLY A 96 4.17 -0.34 0.58
C GLY A 96 3.49 -1.57 0.01
N PHE A 97 3.86 -1.97 -1.21
CA PHE A 97 3.38 -3.21 -1.82
C PHE A 97 3.83 -4.46 -1.06
N VAL A 98 5.09 -4.53 -0.63
CA VAL A 98 5.60 -5.66 0.16
C VAL A 98 4.87 -5.75 1.50
N LEU A 99 4.70 -4.62 2.20
CA LEU A 99 3.91 -4.57 3.44
C LEU A 99 2.48 -5.05 3.21
N TYR A 100 1.86 -4.60 2.12
CA TYR A 100 0.52 -5.04 1.74
C TYR A 100 0.47 -6.54 1.46
N ALA A 101 1.36 -7.08 0.65
CA ALA A 101 1.37 -8.50 0.31
C ALA A 101 1.53 -9.39 1.54
N ILE A 102 2.43 -9.00 2.46
CA ILE A 102 2.65 -9.70 3.74
C ILE A 102 1.41 -9.64 4.64
N ALA A 103 0.65 -8.54 4.64
CA ALA A 103 -0.56 -8.42 5.45
C ALA A 103 -1.79 -9.08 4.78
N PHE A 104 -1.90 -8.96 3.46
CA PHE A 104 -3.04 -9.40 2.68
C PHE A 104 -3.14 -10.91 2.59
N VAL A 105 -2.03 -11.61 2.33
CA VAL A 105 -2.05 -13.07 2.17
C VAL A 105 -2.57 -13.78 3.45
N PRO A 106 -2.05 -13.49 4.66
CA PRO A 106 -2.61 -14.04 5.89
C PRO A 106 -4.06 -13.62 6.13
N LEU A 107 -4.40 -12.34 5.88
CA LEU A 107 -5.75 -11.84 6.06
C LEU A 107 -6.75 -12.66 5.23
N VAL A 108 -6.46 -12.86 3.94
CA VAL A 108 -7.30 -13.66 3.05
C VAL A 108 -7.38 -15.11 3.51
N LEU A 109 -6.24 -15.73 3.85
CA LEU A 109 -6.20 -17.12 4.32
C LEU A 109 -7.04 -17.35 5.58
N MET A 110 -7.14 -16.36 6.47
CA MET A 110 -7.87 -16.47 7.74
C MET A 110 -9.34 -16.04 7.67
N THR A 111 -9.69 -15.13 6.75
CA THR A 111 -11.02 -14.48 6.77
C THR A 111 -11.88 -14.80 5.57
N ILE A 112 -11.29 -15.03 4.39
CA ILE A 112 -12.02 -15.22 3.12
C ILE A 112 -11.38 -16.37 2.34
N PRO A 113 -11.63 -17.63 2.74
CA PRO A 113 -10.98 -18.80 2.14
C PRO A 113 -11.30 -18.97 0.65
N GLU A 114 -12.42 -18.42 0.17
CA GLU A 114 -12.78 -18.41 -1.26
C GLU A 114 -11.76 -17.66 -2.13
N LEU A 115 -11.10 -16.64 -1.56
CA LEU A 115 -10.06 -15.84 -2.22
C LEU A 115 -8.66 -16.42 -2.01
N ALA A 116 -8.49 -17.44 -1.16
CA ALA A 116 -7.20 -18.07 -0.87
C ALA A 116 -6.66 -18.98 -2.00
N ASN A 117 -7.14 -18.78 -3.23
CA ASN A 117 -6.65 -19.50 -4.39
C ASN A 117 -5.30 -18.92 -4.85
N GLY A 118 -4.29 -19.77 -5.01
CA GLY A 118 -2.94 -19.34 -5.41
C GLY A 118 -2.90 -18.58 -6.75
N ARG A 119 -3.78 -18.91 -7.71
CA ARG A 119 -3.87 -18.18 -8.98
C ARG A 119 -4.39 -16.76 -8.76
N PHE A 120 -5.46 -16.62 -7.98
CA PHE A 120 -6.00 -15.31 -7.65
C PHE A 120 -4.97 -14.45 -6.92
N LEU A 121 -4.35 -14.99 -5.86
CA LEU A 121 -3.34 -14.27 -5.09
C LEU A 121 -2.19 -13.80 -5.98
N PHE A 122 -1.68 -14.68 -6.86
CA PHE A 122 -0.61 -14.32 -7.79
C PHE A 122 -1.03 -13.21 -8.77
N PHE A 123 -2.13 -13.40 -9.51
CA PHE A 123 -2.56 -12.43 -10.52
C PHE A 123 -2.95 -11.09 -9.90
N PHE A 124 -3.71 -11.12 -8.79
CA PHE A 124 -4.10 -9.91 -8.09
C PHE A 124 -2.90 -9.14 -7.57
N LEU A 125 -1.96 -9.78 -6.88
CA LEU A 125 -0.76 -9.11 -6.37
C LEU A 125 0.13 -8.60 -7.51
N PHE A 126 0.25 -9.35 -8.60
CA PHE A 126 1.00 -8.94 -9.78
C PHE A 126 0.39 -7.67 -10.40
N PHE A 127 -0.91 -7.67 -10.70
CA PHE A 127 -1.56 -6.49 -11.28
C PHE A 127 -1.61 -5.31 -10.30
N ALA A 128 -1.79 -5.57 -9.01
CA ALA A 128 -1.74 -4.53 -7.98
C ALA A 128 -0.36 -3.87 -7.96
N PHE A 129 0.73 -4.63 -8.02
CA PHE A 129 2.09 -4.08 -8.12
C PHE A 129 2.24 -3.13 -9.32
N PHE A 130 1.81 -3.56 -10.51
CA PHE A 130 1.87 -2.70 -11.70
C PHE A 130 1.00 -1.45 -11.57
N ALA A 131 -0.21 -1.60 -11.02
CA ALA A 131 -1.09 -0.46 -10.75
C ALA A 131 -0.42 0.55 -9.80
N PHE A 132 0.23 0.09 -8.73
CA PHE A 132 0.94 0.97 -7.78
C PHE A 132 2.11 1.69 -8.41
N SER A 133 2.96 0.94 -9.10
CA SER A 133 4.14 1.47 -9.76
C SER A 133 3.77 2.48 -10.85
N THR A 134 2.59 2.38 -11.45
CA THR A 134 2.13 3.32 -12.48
C THR A 134 1.39 4.52 -11.91
N VAL A 135 0.47 4.31 -10.98
CA VAL A 135 -0.41 5.37 -10.44
C VAL A 135 0.35 6.30 -9.50
N SER A 136 1.22 5.77 -8.65
CA SER A 136 1.88 6.59 -7.61
C SER A 136 2.76 7.70 -8.20
N PRO A 137 3.59 7.45 -9.24
CA PRO A 137 4.35 8.50 -9.92
C PRO A 137 3.48 9.45 -10.75
N LEU A 138 2.39 8.95 -11.35
CA LEU A 138 1.48 9.77 -12.14
C LEU A 138 0.73 10.79 -11.28
N MET A 139 0.32 10.38 -10.08
CA MET A 139 -0.42 11.23 -9.14
C MET A 139 0.48 12.13 -8.28
N SER A 140 1.79 11.86 -8.21
CA SER A 140 2.71 12.73 -7.47
C SER A 140 3.07 14.02 -8.20
N GLY A 141 2.75 14.15 -9.49
CA GLY A 141 2.99 15.38 -10.26
C GLY A 141 4.46 15.80 -10.31
N THR A 142 5.37 14.86 -10.00
CA THR A 142 6.81 15.08 -10.06
C THR A 142 7.23 15.33 -11.48
N ASP A 143 7.88 16.47 -11.72
CA ASP A 143 8.51 16.74 -12.99
C ASP A 143 9.45 15.58 -13.33
N PHE A 144 9.14 14.86 -14.40
CA PHE A 144 10.01 13.82 -14.98
C PHE A 144 11.39 14.36 -15.39
N LEU A 145 11.57 15.68 -15.32
CA LEU A 145 12.77 16.43 -15.68
C LEU A 145 13.67 16.76 -14.48
N ASP A 146 13.23 16.59 -13.22
CA ASP A 146 14.06 16.92 -12.07
C ASP A 146 14.92 15.71 -11.66
N GLY A 147 15.83 15.35 -12.56
CA GLY A 147 16.91 14.40 -12.31
C GLY A 147 17.82 14.93 -11.20
N GLY A 148 17.50 14.65 -9.95
CA GLY A 148 18.38 14.96 -8.82
C GLY A 148 18.50 16.45 -8.50
N GLY A 149 17.37 17.16 -8.37
CA GLY A 149 17.32 18.54 -7.89
C GLY A 149 17.61 18.67 -6.39
N ARG A 150 18.87 18.46 -6.01
CA ARG A 150 19.41 18.88 -4.71
C ARG A 150 19.31 20.41 -4.62
N ARG A 151 18.58 20.90 -3.60
CA ARG A 151 18.42 22.31 -3.13
C ARG A 151 17.37 23.17 -3.84
N LYS A 152 16.36 23.57 -3.07
CA LYS A 152 15.99 24.99 -2.97
C LYS A 152 15.96 25.37 -1.49
N ASN A 153 16.70 26.44 -1.19
CA ASN A 153 16.94 27.03 0.13
C ASN A 153 15.66 27.53 0.78
#